data_AF-A0A232EW61-F1
#
_entry.id   AF-A0A232EW61-F1
#
_cell.length_a   1.000
_cell.length_b   1.000
_cell.length_c   1.000
_cell.angle_alpha   90.00
_cell.angle_beta   90.00
_cell.angle_gamma   90.00
#
_symmetry.space_group_name_H-M   'P 1'
#
loop_
_entity.id
_entity.type
_entity.pdbx_description
1 polymer ?
#
loop_
_entity_poly.entity_id
_entity_poly.type
_entity_poly.pdbx_seq_one_letter_code
_entity_poly.pdbx_strand_id
1 'polypeptide(L)'
;MILNNILFKKTWILFSTNYFIIVFAWTGEISLKNLGEKEFLRIKEKSTLPYHGACWHNALKAVKSSCDKLNDNEHSILALYLANCFLEDSGHMTYSCHSKDNERDRRQCINQMSDRAFGVYNEFYIYASHMCFFLNHEIWQAETHDTIKHLYEASSLMKEQLLEASQVQGAMLESQKEGLQIQNQLLDHGKELENVIQSSYESVTNMVHSFKYAILNIQESVKDQKELLFQIFAYLRTFQNWIISEVSWFQSIIYYTVGCILSALFSASKKTANSRIILFTTQSLNVIIERMLVQYYNNIPDYINEDKVNLVYSIWLVRKTSIAICIFSLFYTYCSHRDNHFENFKLLQRIENRLDSLENITQVSQTSSIRYSKRLALKRVRNSKEESSPTTENLTQ
;
A
#
# COMPACT_ATOMS: atom_id res chain seq x y z
N MET A 1 -75.54 -65.35 39.04
CA MET A 1 -75.16 -65.01 37.65
C MET A 1 -76.29 -64.36 36.83
N ILE A 2 -77.57 -64.57 37.18
CA ILE A 2 -78.72 -64.03 36.41
C ILE A 2 -79.03 -62.55 36.71
N LEU A 3 -78.82 -62.08 37.96
CA LEU A 3 -79.12 -60.69 38.36
C LEU A 3 -78.21 -59.64 37.70
N ASN A 4 -76.92 -59.93 37.54
CA ASN A 4 -75.98 -59.00 36.89
C ASN A 4 -76.30 -58.80 35.41
N ASN A 5 -76.82 -59.82 34.73
CA ASN A 5 -77.13 -59.73 33.30
C ASN A 5 -78.37 -58.85 33.05
N ILE A 6 -79.33 -58.81 33.98
CA ILE A 6 -80.53 -57.97 33.88
C ILE A 6 -80.20 -56.51 34.19
N LEU A 7 -79.37 -56.26 35.21
CA LEU A 7 -78.89 -54.92 35.55
C LEU A 7 -78.03 -54.32 34.45
N PHE A 8 -77.10 -55.09 33.87
CA PHE A 8 -76.27 -54.63 32.76
C PHE A 8 -77.08 -54.39 31.48
N LYS A 9 -78.10 -55.21 31.21
CA LYS A 9 -79.00 -55.02 30.07
C LYS A 9 -79.91 -53.81 30.25
N LYS A 10 -80.41 -53.54 31.46
CA LYS A 10 -81.18 -52.33 31.78
C LYS A 10 -80.34 -51.05 31.71
N THR A 11 -79.12 -51.05 32.24
CA THR A 11 -78.23 -49.89 32.14
C THR A 11 -77.78 -49.64 30.70
N TRP A 12 -77.49 -50.70 29.93
CA TRP A 12 -77.16 -50.57 28.51
C TRP A 12 -78.33 -50.06 27.66
N ILE A 13 -79.56 -50.53 27.92
CA ILE A 13 -80.77 -50.01 27.25
C ILE A 13 -81.01 -48.54 27.61
N LEU A 14 -80.88 -48.16 28.88
CA LEU A 14 -81.05 -46.77 29.32
C LEU A 14 -80.00 -45.84 28.70
N PHE A 15 -78.74 -46.26 28.66
CA PHE A 15 -77.66 -45.53 27.99
C PHE A 15 -77.88 -45.46 26.48
N SER A 16 -78.31 -46.54 25.82
CA SER A 16 -78.57 -46.52 24.38
C SER A 16 -79.75 -45.64 24.04
N THR A 17 -80.83 -45.65 24.83
CA THR A 17 -81.99 -44.78 24.61
C THR A 17 -81.68 -43.32 24.87
N ASN A 18 -80.88 -43.00 25.90
CA ASN A 18 -80.49 -41.63 26.21
C ASN A 18 -79.52 -41.08 25.15
N TYR A 19 -78.56 -41.90 24.71
CA TYR A 19 -77.67 -41.58 23.59
C TYR A 19 -78.45 -41.38 22.28
N PHE A 20 -79.42 -42.24 21.96
CA PHE A 20 -80.30 -42.03 20.80
C PHE A 20 -81.07 -40.71 20.93
N ILE A 21 -81.68 -40.40 22.07
CA ILE A 21 -82.43 -39.14 22.26
C ILE A 21 -81.51 -37.92 22.09
N ILE A 22 -80.28 -37.96 22.63
CA ILE A 22 -79.30 -36.89 22.47
C ILE A 22 -78.89 -36.76 20.99
N VAL A 23 -78.53 -37.85 20.31
CA VAL A 23 -78.15 -37.80 18.89
C VAL A 23 -79.31 -37.29 18.02
N PHE A 24 -80.54 -37.74 18.26
CA PHE A 24 -81.71 -37.26 17.53
C PHE A 24 -82.01 -35.77 17.81
N ALA A 25 -81.87 -35.30 19.05
CA ALA A 25 -82.04 -33.89 19.41
C ALA A 25 -80.99 -32.99 18.72
N TRP A 26 -79.72 -33.38 18.72
CA TRP A 26 -78.65 -32.64 18.05
C TRP A 26 -78.81 -32.65 16.52
N THR A 27 -79.23 -33.78 15.92
CA THR A 27 -79.53 -33.83 14.48
C THR A 27 -80.75 -33.01 14.10
N GLY A 28 -81.76 -32.93 14.97
CA GLY A 28 -82.95 -32.11 14.78
C GLY A 28 -82.64 -30.62 14.78
N GLU A 29 -81.80 -30.15 15.71
CA GLU A 29 -81.39 -28.74 15.81
C GLU A 29 -80.54 -28.29 14.61
N ILE A 30 -79.61 -29.14 14.16
CA ILE A 30 -78.82 -28.91 12.93
C ILE A 30 -79.71 -28.92 11.69
N SER A 31 -80.67 -29.85 11.61
CA SER A 31 -81.62 -29.91 10.49
C SER A 31 -82.55 -28.68 10.46
N LEU A 32 -83.02 -28.22 11.61
CA LEU A 32 -83.86 -27.01 11.74
C LEU A 32 -83.07 -25.75 11.38
N LYS A 33 -81.81 -25.66 11.81
CA LYS A 33 -80.90 -24.58 11.42
C LYS A 33 -80.66 -24.56 9.93
N ASN A 34 -80.35 -25.70 9.31
CA ASN A 34 -80.12 -25.79 7.87
C ASN A 34 -81.39 -25.51 7.05
N LEU A 35 -82.56 -25.93 7.54
CA LEU A 35 -83.85 -25.60 6.93
C LEU A 35 -84.15 -24.10 7.05
N GLY A 36 -83.89 -23.52 8.22
CA GLY A 36 -84.01 -22.07 8.46
C GLY A 36 -83.07 -21.25 7.59
N GLU A 37 -81.82 -21.69 7.42
CA GLU A 37 -80.84 -21.05 6.54
C GLU A 37 -81.27 -21.15 5.07
N LYS A 38 -81.77 -22.32 4.64
CA LYS A 38 -82.28 -22.51 3.29
C LYS A 38 -83.51 -21.64 3.00
N GLU A 39 -84.46 -21.56 3.93
CA GLU A 39 -85.63 -20.68 3.77
C GLU A 39 -85.24 -19.20 3.86
N PHE A 40 -84.30 -18.84 4.74
CA PHE A 40 -83.76 -17.48 4.80
C PHE A 40 -83.09 -17.08 3.48
N LEU A 41 -82.24 -17.94 2.91
CA LEU A 41 -81.62 -17.72 1.62
C LEU A 41 -82.66 -17.64 0.49
N ARG A 42 -83.71 -18.47 0.52
CA ARG A 42 -84.80 -18.42 -0.46
C ARG A 42 -85.60 -17.13 -0.35
N ILE A 43 -85.89 -16.65 0.86
CA ILE A 43 -86.58 -15.37 1.10
C ILE A 43 -85.67 -14.21 0.69
N LYS A 44 -84.37 -14.28 0.99
CA LYS A 44 -83.37 -13.31 0.58
C LYS A 44 -83.25 -13.22 -0.95
N GLU A 45 -83.18 -14.36 -1.62
CA GLU A 45 -83.16 -14.44 -3.09
C GLU A 45 -84.45 -13.88 -3.70
N LYS A 46 -85.61 -14.22 -3.13
CA LYS A 46 -86.91 -13.64 -3.51
C LYS A 46 -87.02 -12.14 -3.22
N SER A 47 -86.31 -11.63 -2.22
CA SER A 47 -86.26 -10.19 -1.92
C SER A 47 -85.32 -9.42 -2.83
N THR A 48 -84.34 -10.11 -3.45
CA THR A 48 -83.42 -9.53 -4.43
C THR A 48 -83.92 -9.64 -5.87
N LEU A 49 -84.85 -10.56 -6.14
CA LEU A 49 -85.50 -10.69 -7.43
C LEU A 49 -86.71 -9.76 -7.47
N PRO A 50 -86.91 -8.98 -8.54
CA PRO A 50 -88.14 -8.23 -8.65
C PRO A 50 -89.32 -9.21 -8.73
N TYR A 51 -90.43 -8.90 -8.04
CA TYR A 51 -91.56 -9.82 -7.88
C TYR A 51 -92.18 -10.22 -9.23
N HIS A 52 -92.03 -9.35 -10.24
CA HIS A 52 -92.44 -9.56 -11.62
C HIS A 52 -91.26 -9.97 -12.52
N GLY A 53 -91.52 -10.80 -13.54
CA GLY A 53 -90.48 -11.28 -14.47
C GLY A 53 -89.85 -10.19 -15.35
N ALA A 54 -88.86 -10.57 -16.17
CA ALA A 54 -88.18 -9.64 -17.07
C ALA A 54 -89.12 -8.99 -18.10
N CYS A 55 -90.19 -9.67 -18.53
CA CYS A 55 -91.18 -9.12 -19.46
C CYS A 55 -91.85 -7.85 -18.90
N TRP A 56 -92.33 -7.91 -17.66
CA TRP A 56 -93.01 -6.83 -16.96
C TRP A 56 -92.11 -5.60 -16.77
N HIS A 57 -90.85 -5.80 -16.40
CA HIS A 57 -89.87 -4.72 -16.27
C HIS A 57 -89.45 -4.14 -17.63
N ASN A 58 -89.35 -4.97 -18.66
CA ASN A 58 -89.07 -4.51 -20.01
C ASN A 58 -90.25 -3.72 -20.62
N ALA A 59 -91.49 -3.98 -20.20
CA ALA A 59 -92.65 -3.19 -20.59
C ALA A 59 -92.51 -1.72 -20.19
N LEU A 60 -91.87 -1.43 -19.05
CA LEU A 60 -91.59 -0.04 -18.64
C LEU A 60 -90.61 0.67 -19.56
N LYS A 61 -89.65 -0.05 -20.17
CA LYS A 61 -88.70 0.53 -21.13
C LYS A 61 -89.38 1.01 -22.41
N ALA A 62 -90.59 0.55 -22.69
CA ALA A 62 -91.37 1.01 -23.83
C ALA A 62 -91.99 2.40 -23.63
N VAL A 63 -92.05 2.88 -22.38
CA VAL A 63 -92.50 4.23 -22.03
C VAL A 63 -91.27 5.12 -21.88
N LYS A 64 -91.19 6.20 -22.67
CA LYS A 64 -90.07 7.16 -22.61
C LYS A 64 -90.30 8.23 -21.54
N SER A 65 -91.56 8.50 -21.20
CA SER A 65 -91.97 9.42 -20.15
C SER A 65 -91.94 8.76 -18.76
N SER A 66 -91.87 9.59 -17.72
CA SER A 66 -92.11 9.13 -16.35
C SER A 66 -93.57 8.66 -16.22
N CYS A 67 -93.84 7.67 -15.35
CA CYS A 67 -95.19 7.14 -15.08
C CYS A 67 -96.22 8.22 -14.66
N ASP A 68 -95.76 9.39 -14.22
CA ASP A 68 -96.59 10.56 -13.87
C ASP A 68 -97.11 11.34 -15.10
N LYS A 69 -96.51 11.15 -16.28
CA LYS A 69 -96.81 11.93 -17.50
C LYS A 69 -96.99 11.04 -18.71
N LEU A 70 -97.74 9.95 -18.54
CA LEU A 70 -98.13 9.05 -19.62
C LEU A 70 -99.08 9.77 -20.59
N ASN A 71 -98.69 9.88 -21.86
CA ASN A 71 -99.60 10.31 -22.92
C ASN A 71 -100.54 9.15 -23.30
N ASP A 72 -101.71 9.43 -23.88
CA ASP A 72 -102.71 8.40 -24.28
C ASP A 72 -102.11 7.29 -25.14
N ASN A 73 -101.17 7.67 -26.02
CA ASN A 73 -100.41 6.75 -26.86
C ASN A 73 -99.52 5.80 -26.04
N GLU A 74 -98.76 6.35 -25.07
CA GLU A 74 -97.85 5.59 -24.21
C GLU A 74 -98.62 4.72 -23.23
N HIS A 75 -99.76 5.21 -22.73
CA HIS A 75 -100.68 4.46 -21.88
C HIS A 75 -101.24 3.23 -22.60
N SER A 76 -101.70 3.40 -23.86
CA SER A 76 -102.16 2.29 -24.70
C SER A 76 -101.03 1.30 -25.02
N ILE A 77 -99.83 1.78 -25.33
CA ILE A 77 -98.67 0.93 -25.63
C ILE A 77 -98.26 0.13 -24.39
N LEU A 78 -98.16 0.77 -23.21
CA LEU A 78 -97.83 0.10 -21.96
C LEU A 78 -98.84 -1.02 -21.65
N ALA A 79 -100.13 -0.73 -21.77
CA ALA A 79 -101.19 -1.72 -21.57
C ALA A 79 -101.06 -2.92 -22.52
N LEU A 80 -100.67 -2.71 -23.78
CA LEU A 80 -100.41 -3.80 -24.73
C LEU A 80 -99.19 -4.64 -24.34
N TYR A 81 -98.11 -4.03 -23.84
CA TYR A 81 -96.96 -4.78 -23.34
C TYR A 81 -97.31 -5.60 -22.12
N LEU A 82 -98.02 -5.02 -21.14
CA LEU A 82 -98.46 -5.72 -19.93
C LEU A 82 -99.43 -6.87 -20.26
N ALA A 83 -100.38 -6.63 -21.17
CA ALA A 83 -101.31 -7.66 -21.64
C ALA A 83 -100.57 -8.80 -22.36
N ASN A 84 -99.57 -8.50 -23.19
CA ASN A 84 -98.76 -9.53 -23.83
C ASN A 84 -97.93 -10.33 -22.83
N CYS A 85 -97.34 -9.69 -21.81
CA CYS A 85 -96.63 -10.41 -20.74
C CYS A 85 -97.58 -11.37 -20.01
N PHE A 86 -98.79 -10.92 -19.67
CA PHE A 86 -99.79 -11.79 -19.04
C PHE A 86 -100.24 -12.95 -19.93
N LEU A 87 -100.47 -12.69 -21.23
CA LEU A 87 -100.85 -13.73 -22.18
C LEU A 87 -99.73 -14.76 -22.38
N GLU A 88 -98.48 -14.31 -22.46
CA GLU A 88 -97.29 -15.18 -22.53
C GLU A 88 -97.16 -16.04 -21.26
N ASP A 89 -97.26 -15.42 -20.08
CA ASP A 89 -97.20 -16.11 -18.79
C ASP A 89 -98.34 -17.14 -18.62
N SER A 90 -99.50 -16.89 -19.26
CA SER A 90 -100.66 -17.78 -19.26
C SER A 90 -100.65 -18.84 -20.37
N GLY A 91 -99.60 -18.87 -21.22
CA GLY A 91 -99.49 -19.82 -22.34
C GLY A 91 -100.44 -19.55 -23.51
N HIS A 92 -100.92 -18.31 -23.65
CA HIS A 92 -101.77 -17.86 -24.74
C HIS A 92 -100.98 -17.16 -25.85
N MET A 93 -101.57 -17.05 -27.03
CA MET A 93 -100.98 -16.34 -28.17
C MET A 93 -100.91 -14.84 -27.88
N THR A 94 -99.73 -14.24 -28.08
CA THR A 94 -99.50 -12.80 -27.92
C THR A 94 -99.78 -12.04 -29.23
N TYR A 95 -100.01 -10.73 -29.12
CA TYR A 95 -100.34 -9.87 -30.26
C TYR A 95 -99.36 -8.69 -30.32
N SER A 96 -98.60 -8.57 -31.41
CA SER A 96 -97.60 -7.51 -31.61
C SER A 96 -98.21 -6.18 -32.05
N CYS A 97 -99.35 -5.78 -31.48
CA CYS A 97 -100.01 -4.51 -31.81
C CYS A 97 -99.25 -3.30 -31.27
N HIS A 98 -98.42 -3.50 -30.24
CA HIS A 98 -97.54 -2.45 -29.70
C HIS A 98 -96.46 -2.00 -30.68
N SER A 99 -96.07 -2.84 -31.66
CA SER A 99 -95.04 -2.54 -32.65
C SER A 99 -95.54 -1.66 -33.81
N LYS A 100 -96.82 -1.24 -33.79
CA LYS A 100 -97.41 -0.37 -34.81
C LYS A 100 -97.33 1.09 -34.36
N ASP A 101 -96.52 1.87 -35.07
CA ASP A 101 -96.31 3.30 -34.78
C ASP A 101 -97.56 4.16 -35.07
N ASN A 102 -98.31 3.81 -36.11
CA ASN A 102 -99.54 4.50 -36.47
C ASN A 102 -100.70 4.07 -35.57
N GLU A 103 -101.40 5.04 -34.99
CA GLU A 103 -102.55 4.79 -34.12
C GLU A 103 -103.68 4.02 -34.82
N ARG A 104 -103.93 4.29 -36.11
CA ARG A 104 -104.97 3.59 -36.90
C ARG A 104 -104.66 2.11 -37.06
N ASP A 105 -103.42 1.79 -37.41
CA ASP A 105 -102.96 0.41 -37.61
C ASP A 105 -102.97 -0.36 -36.27
N ARG A 106 -102.64 0.32 -35.17
CA ARG A 106 -102.72 -0.25 -33.82
C ARG A 106 -104.16 -0.54 -33.42
N ARG A 107 -105.10 0.40 -33.62
CA ARG A 107 -106.53 0.19 -33.33
C ARG A 107 -107.11 -0.95 -34.17
N GLN A 108 -106.73 -1.04 -35.45
CA GLN A 108 -107.14 -2.17 -36.31
C GLN A 108 -106.61 -3.50 -35.77
N CYS A 109 -105.35 -3.54 -35.33
CA CYS A 109 -104.76 -4.73 -34.73
C CYS A 109 -105.48 -5.14 -33.43
N ILE A 110 -105.82 -4.18 -32.56
CA ILE A 110 -106.59 -4.42 -31.33
C ILE A 110 -107.98 -4.99 -31.66
N ASN A 111 -108.65 -4.48 -32.68
CA ASN A 111 -109.96 -4.98 -33.12
C ASN A 111 -109.92 -6.40 -33.68
N GLN A 112 -108.75 -6.88 -34.12
CA GLN A 112 -108.55 -8.25 -34.63
C GLN A 112 -108.14 -9.24 -33.53
N MET A 113 -107.95 -8.78 -32.29
CA MET A 113 -107.64 -9.65 -31.16
C MET A 113 -108.82 -10.57 -30.83
N SER A 114 -108.54 -11.72 -30.22
CA SER A 114 -109.59 -12.56 -29.65
C SER A 114 -110.29 -11.86 -28.47
N ASP A 115 -111.54 -12.20 -28.20
CA ASP A 115 -112.32 -11.62 -27.08
C ASP A 115 -111.58 -11.72 -25.73
N ARG A 116 -110.86 -12.83 -25.52
CA ARG A 116 -110.02 -13.02 -24.33
C ARG A 116 -108.84 -12.05 -24.30
N ALA A 117 -108.11 -11.90 -25.40
CA ALA A 117 -106.96 -11.00 -25.48
C ALA A 117 -107.38 -9.52 -25.38
N PHE A 118 -108.50 -9.16 -26.01
CA PHE A 118 -109.08 -7.82 -25.88
C PHE A 118 -109.54 -7.53 -24.45
N GLY A 119 -110.17 -8.52 -23.77
CA GLY A 119 -110.56 -8.39 -22.37
C GLY A 119 -109.36 -8.17 -21.44
N VAL A 120 -108.30 -8.96 -21.61
CA VAL A 120 -107.03 -8.79 -20.87
C VAL A 120 -106.44 -7.40 -21.14
N TYR A 121 -106.35 -6.98 -22.40
CA TYR A 121 -105.88 -5.64 -22.76
C TYR A 121 -106.70 -4.54 -22.08
N ASN A 122 -108.03 -4.65 -22.07
CA ASN A 122 -108.91 -3.65 -21.47
C ASN A 122 -108.67 -3.50 -19.96
N GLU A 123 -108.48 -4.60 -19.23
CA GLU A 123 -108.15 -4.57 -17.80
C GLU A 123 -106.80 -3.88 -17.55
N PHE A 124 -105.76 -4.26 -18.31
CA PHE A 124 -104.46 -3.61 -18.21
C PHE A 124 -104.50 -2.14 -18.65
N TYR A 125 -105.37 -1.79 -19.59
CA TYR A 125 -105.56 -0.41 -20.03
C TYR A 125 -106.18 0.46 -18.94
N ILE A 126 -107.15 -0.06 -18.17
CA ILE A 126 -107.76 0.67 -17.05
C ILE A 126 -106.71 0.94 -15.96
N TYR A 127 -105.84 -0.04 -15.68
CA TYR A 127 -104.88 0.03 -14.57
C TYR A 127 -103.43 0.40 -14.96
N ALA A 128 -103.17 0.77 -16.22
CA ALA A 128 -101.81 0.91 -16.75
C ALA A 128 -100.95 1.90 -15.95
N SER A 129 -101.49 3.05 -15.56
CA SER A 129 -100.75 4.06 -14.77
C SER A 129 -100.37 3.53 -13.39
N HIS A 130 -101.29 2.87 -12.69
CA HIS A 130 -101.02 2.28 -11.38
C HIS A 130 -99.96 1.18 -11.46
N MET A 131 -100.04 0.33 -12.48
CA MET A 131 -99.02 -0.70 -12.72
C MET A 131 -97.66 -0.10 -13.11
N CYS A 132 -97.63 0.99 -13.87
CA CYS A 132 -96.41 1.72 -14.17
C CYS A 132 -95.70 2.16 -12.89
N PHE A 133 -96.43 2.85 -12.00
CA PHE A 133 -95.88 3.33 -10.74
C PHE A 133 -95.40 2.19 -9.84
N PHE A 134 -96.18 1.11 -9.76
CA PHE A 134 -95.82 -0.06 -8.96
C PHE A 134 -94.54 -0.72 -9.45
N LEU A 135 -94.47 -1.09 -10.74
CA LEU A 135 -93.30 -1.73 -11.33
C LEU A 135 -92.06 -0.80 -11.29
N ASN A 136 -92.25 0.51 -11.49
CA ASN A 136 -91.16 1.47 -11.39
C ASN A 136 -90.62 1.60 -9.96
N HIS A 137 -91.51 1.55 -8.96
CA HIS A 137 -91.10 1.51 -7.55
C HIS A 137 -90.35 0.22 -7.21
N GLU A 138 -90.73 -0.94 -7.78
CA GLU A 138 -89.98 -2.20 -7.60
C GLU A 138 -88.55 -2.11 -8.14
N ILE A 139 -88.36 -1.60 -9.37
CA ILE A 139 -87.02 -1.38 -9.94
C ILE A 139 -86.22 -0.44 -9.04
N TRP A 140 -86.82 0.70 -8.68
CA TRP A 140 -86.16 1.70 -7.86
C TRP A 140 -85.74 1.15 -6.49
N GLN A 141 -86.57 0.32 -5.84
CA GLN A 141 -86.22 -0.34 -4.58
C GLN A 141 -85.05 -1.30 -4.75
N ALA A 142 -85.03 -2.10 -5.83
CA ALA A 142 -83.94 -3.03 -6.10
C ALA A 142 -82.61 -2.30 -6.33
N GLU A 143 -82.61 -1.24 -7.15
CA GLU A 143 -81.44 -0.39 -7.39
C GLU A 143 -80.99 0.35 -6.12
N THR A 144 -81.95 0.83 -5.32
CA THR A 144 -81.66 1.51 -4.05
C THR A 144 -81.03 0.54 -3.05
N HIS A 145 -81.54 -0.68 -2.96
CA HIS A 145 -80.94 -1.71 -2.10
C HIS A 145 -79.50 -2.04 -2.52
N ASP A 146 -79.26 -2.22 -3.82
CA ASP A 146 -77.94 -2.50 -4.36
C ASP A 146 -76.95 -1.35 -4.12
N THR A 147 -77.38 -0.11 -4.37
CA THR A 147 -76.54 1.07 -4.10
C THR A 147 -76.25 1.26 -2.62
N ILE A 148 -77.24 1.06 -1.72
CA ILE A 148 -77.02 1.09 -0.27
C ILE A 148 -76.02 0.01 0.15
N LYS A 149 -76.15 -1.20 -0.39
CA LYS A 149 -75.22 -2.30 -0.11
C LYS A 149 -73.80 -1.94 -0.53
N HIS A 150 -73.60 -1.46 -1.75
CA HIS A 150 -72.29 -1.02 -2.23
C HIS A 150 -71.71 0.14 -1.40
N LEU A 151 -72.55 1.11 -1.01
CA LEU A 151 -72.12 2.22 -0.17
C LEU A 151 -71.69 1.73 1.23
N TYR A 152 -72.43 0.79 1.80
CA TYR A 152 -72.09 0.19 3.08
C TYR A 152 -70.76 -0.56 3.02
N GLU A 153 -70.57 -1.39 1.99
CA GLU A 153 -69.32 -2.13 1.77
C GLU A 153 -68.12 -1.19 1.59
N ALA A 154 -68.27 -0.15 0.76
CA ALA A 154 -67.23 0.87 0.56
C ALA A 154 -66.92 1.65 1.84
N SER A 155 -67.93 2.02 2.61
CA SER A 155 -67.76 2.74 3.88
C SER A 155 -67.10 1.88 4.95
N SER A 156 -67.44 0.59 5.01
CA SER A 156 -66.82 -0.37 5.92
C SER A 156 -65.34 -0.56 5.58
N LEU A 157 -65.02 -0.74 4.30
CA LEU A 157 -63.64 -0.85 3.84
C LEU A 157 -62.84 0.42 4.15
N MET A 158 -63.40 1.61 3.88
CA MET A 158 -62.75 2.88 4.18
C MET A 158 -62.49 3.04 5.68
N LYS A 159 -63.43 2.62 6.53
CA LYS A 159 -63.25 2.63 7.98
C LYS A 159 -62.09 1.73 8.41
N GLU A 160 -62.00 0.52 7.88
CA GLU A 160 -60.90 -0.42 8.19
C GLU A 160 -59.55 0.16 7.76
N GLN A 161 -59.46 0.68 6.53
CA GLN A 161 -58.24 1.32 6.03
C GLN A 161 -57.83 2.54 6.85
N LEU A 162 -58.79 3.34 7.32
CA LEU A 162 -58.49 4.50 8.16
C LEU A 162 -57.96 4.09 9.55
N LEU A 163 -58.50 3.01 10.12
CA LEU A 163 -58.00 2.46 11.39
C LEU A 163 -56.57 1.91 11.24
N GLU A 164 -56.31 1.17 10.16
CA GLU A 164 -54.97 0.68 9.85
C GLU A 164 -53.99 1.84 9.62
N ALA A 165 -54.37 2.83 8.81
CA ALA A 165 -53.56 4.02 8.56
C ALA A 165 -53.26 4.80 9.84
N SER A 166 -54.25 4.95 10.73
CA SER A 166 -54.05 5.59 12.04
C SER A 166 -53.07 4.83 12.91
N GLN A 167 -53.14 3.49 12.94
CA GLN A 167 -52.21 2.65 13.68
C GLN A 167 -50.78 2.77 13.14
N VAL A 168 -50.61 2.70 11.82
CA VAL A 168 -49.31 2.86 11.15
C VAL A 168 -48.74 4.26 11.39
N GLN A 169 -49.56 5.30 11.30
CA GLN A 169 -49.16 6.67 11.58
C GLN A 169 -48.70 6.84 13.04
N GLY A 170 -49.41 6.20 13.99
CA GLY A 170 -49.01 6.17 15.40
C GLY A 170 -47.65 5.52 15.61
N ALA A 171 -47.42 4.35 15.00
CA ALA A 171 -46.12 3.66 15.08
C ALA A 171 -44.99 4.47 14.43
N MET A 172 -45.25 5.12 13.29
CA MET A 172 -44.28 5.99 12.62
C MET A 172 -43.92 7.21 13.47
N LEU A 173 -44.90 7.82 14.15
CA LEU A 173 -44.66 8.96 15.03
C LEU A 173 -43.77 8.58 16.22
N GLU A 174 -44.00 7.41 16.82
CA GLU A 174 -43.14 6.93 17.91
C GLU A 174 -41.72 6.65 17.41
N SER A 175 -41.56 6.04 16.23
CA SER A 175 -40.24 5.84 15.62
C SER A 175 -39.53 7.16 15.29
N GLN A 176 -40.25 8.19 14.83
CA GLN A 176 -39.67 9.53 14.61
C GLN A 176 -39.21 10.17 15.92
N LYS A 177 -39.99 10.01 16.99
CA LYS A 177 -39.63 10.51 18.32
C LYS A 177 -38.38 9.82 18.87
N GLU A 178 -38.28 8.50 18.73
CA GLU A 178 -37.06 7.74 19.07
C GLU A 178 -35.86 8.20 18.21
N GLY A 179 -36.06 8.39 16.90
CA GLY A 179 -35.05 8.91 15.99
C GLY A 179 -34.53 10.29 16.39
N LEU A 180 -35.42 11.20 16.80
CA LEU A 180 -35.05 12.52 17.32
C LEU A 180 -34.26 12.44 18.63
N GLN A 181 -34.59 11.50 19.53
CA GLN A 181 -33.81 11.27 20.75
C GLN A 181 -32.38 10.83 20.41
N ILE A 182 -32.21 9.90 19.46
CA ILE A 182 -30.89 9.45 19.00
C ILE A 182 -30.13 10.60 18.33
N GLN A 183 -30.79 11.42 17.51
CA GLN A 183 -30.15 12.59 16.88
C GLN A 183 -29.64 13.60 17.91
N ASN A 184 -30.42 13.85 18.98
CA ASN A 184 -29.97 14.72 20.08
C ASN A 184 -28.75 14.14 20.81
N GLN A 185 -28.77 12.83 21.11
CA GLN A 185 -27.60 12.15 21.71
C GLN A 185 -26.37 12.23 20.80
N LEU A 186 -26.55 12.07 19.49
CA LEU A 186 -25.45 12.17 18.52
C LEU A 186 -24.90 13.60 18.44
N LEU A 187 -25.78 14.62 18.52
CA LEU A 187 -25.37 16.01 18.57
C LEU A 187 -24.53 16.31 19.83
N ASP A 188 -24.94 15.77 20.98
CA ASP A 188 -24.21 15.94 22.24
C ASP A 188 -22.84 15.22 22.20
N HIS A 189 -22.79 13.98 21.70
CA HIS A 189 -21.53 13.29 21.45
C HIS A 189 -20.65 14.03 20.42
N GLY A 190 -21.26 14.68 19.42
CA GLY A 190 -20.54 15.51 18.45
C GLY A 190 -19.86 16.71 19.10
N LYS A 191 -20.54 17.40 20.03
CA LYS A 191 -19.96 18.50 20.83
C LYS A 191 -18.84 18.01 21.75
N GLU A 192 -19.02 16.85 22.37
CA GLU A 192 -17.97 16.25 23.21
C GLU A 192 -16.73 15.92 22.36
N LEU A 193 -16.92 15.35 21.17
CA LEU A 193 -15.84 15.06 20.24
C LEU A 193 -15.13 16.34 19.78
N GLU A 194 -15.85 17.43 19.52
CA GLU A 194 -15.25 18.73 19.20
C GLU A 194 -14.33 19.21 20.33
N ASN A 195 -14.78 19.13 21.58
CA ASN A 195 -13.95 19.48 22.75
C ASN A 195 -12.70 18.60 22.85
N VAL A 196 -12.84 17.28 22.62
CA VAL A 196 -11.71 16.35 22.63
C VAL A 196 -10.72 16.67 21.51
N ILE A 197 -11.19 16.98 20.30
CA ILE A 197 -10.34 17.37 19.17
C ILE A 197 -9.61 18.67 19.47
N GLN A 198 -10.28 19.67 20.03
CA GLN A 198 -9.65 20.94 20.42
C GLN A 198 -8.58 20.72 21.49
N SER A 199 -8.88 19.96 22.53
CA SER A 199 -7.91 19.62 23.58
C SER A 199 -6.72 18.85 23.02
N SER A 200 -6.95 17.90 22.11
CA SER A 200 -5.89 17.16 21.43
C SER A 200 -5.03 18.09 20.57
N TYR A 201 -5.63 19.04 19.85
CA TYR A 201 -4.89 20.03 19.05
C TYR A 201 -3.99 20.91 19.93
N GLU A 202 -4.52 21.41 21.05
CA GLU A 202 -3.74 22.18 22.02
C GLU A 202 -2.59 21.36 22.61
N SER A 203 -2.84 20.10 22.96
CA SER A 203 -1.81 19.18 23.48
C SER A 203 -0.69 18.91 22.46
N VAL A 204 -1.04 18.60 21.21
CA VAL A 204 -0.06 18.40 20.12
C VAL A 204 0.73 19.68 19.88
N THR A 205 0.06 20.84 19.86
CA THR A 205 0.72 22.14 19.66
C THR A 205 1.71 22.43 20.80
N ASN A 206 1.31 22.20 22.05
CA ASN A 206 2.18 22.34 23.22
C ASN A 206 3.38 21.38 23.17
N MET A 207 3.17 20.14 22.73
CA MET A 207 4.23 19.15 22.54
C MET A 207 5.23 19.59 21.46
N VAL A 208 4.74 20.08 20.32
CA VAL A 208 5.60 20.62 19.24
C VAL A 208 6.39 21.84 19.73
N HIS A 209 5.75 22.74 20.48
CA HIS A 209 6.43 23.89 21.07
C HIS A 209 7.52 23.48 22.07
N SER A 210 7.25 22.49 22.92
CA SER A 210 8.23 21.98 23.88
C SER A 210 9.39 21.25 23.19
N PHE A 211 9.15 20.48 22.14
CA PHE A 211 10.21 19.94 21.29
C PHE A 211 11.06 21.03 20.64
N LYS A 212 10.42 22.08 20.08
CA LYS A 212 11.14 23.22 19.50
C LYS A 212 12.04 23.90 20.53
N TYR A 213 11.54 24.10 21.75
CA TYR A 213 12.32 24.68 22.85
C TYR A 213 13.51 23.78 23.25
N ALA A 214 13.28 22.47 23.37
CA ALA A 214 14.34 21.52 23.64
C ALA A 214 15.43 21.52 22.56
N ILE A 215 15.05 21.55 21.27
CA ILE A 215 16.01 21.63 20.15
C ILE A 215 16.81 22.93 20.19
N LEU A 216 16.17 24.07 20.49
CA LEU A 216 16.86 25.35 20.64
C LEU A 216 17.89 25.33 21.76
N ASN A 217 17.53 24.81 22.94
CA ASN A 217 18.45 24.67 24.08
C ASN A 217 19.62 23.71 23.77
N ILE A 218 19.36 22.60 23.07
CA ILE A 218 20.42 21.68 22.63
C ILE A 218 21.37 22.41 21.67
N GLN A 219 20.85 23.17 20.70
CA GLN A 219 21.69 23.88 19.75
C GLN A 219 22.55 24.96 20.39
N GLU A 220 22.05 25.63 21.44
CA GLU A 220 22.84 26.56 22.26
C GLU A 220 23.96 25.82 23.00
N SER A 221 23.65 24.72 23.70
CA SER A 221 24.67 23.93 24.41
C SER A 221 25.75 23.32 23.48
N VAL A 222 25.40 22.97 22.24
CA VAL A 222 26.35 22.47 21.24
C VAL A 222 27.28 23.58 20.73
N LYS A 223 26.84 24.84 20.69
CA LYS A 223 27.73 25.97 20.35
C LYS A 223 28.80 26.13 21.43
N ASP A 224 28.43 26.02 22.70
CA ASP A 224 29.38 26.15 23.81
C ASP A 224 30.38 24.98 23.85
N GLN A 225 29.96 23.76 23.48
CA GLN A 225 30.84 22.58 23.39
C GLN A 225 31.83 22.63 22.21
N LYS A 226 31.53 23.38 21.13
CA LYS A 226 32.43 23.48 19.96
C LYS A 226 33.73 24.23 20.26
N GLU A 227 33.71 25.16 21.21
CA GLU A 227 34.91 25.95 21.58
C GLU A 227 35.99 25.07 22.22
N LEU A 228 35.61 24.17 23.12
CA LEU A 228 36.53 23.23 23.76
C LEU A 228 37.16 22.26 22.75
N LEU A 229 36.38 21.80 21.77
CA LEU A 229 36.84 20.87 20.74
C LEU A 229 37.82 21.52 19.77
N PHE A 230 37.64 22.82 19.47
CA PHE A 230 38.58 23.60 18.67
C PHE A 230 39.93 23.78 19.36
N GLN A 231 39.94 23.98 20.68
CA GLN A 231 41.18 24.05 21.45
C GLN A 231 41.97 22.74 21.42
N ILE A 232 41.30 21.58 21.52
CA ILE A 232 41.96 20.27 21.48
C ILE A 232 42.61 20.02 20.10
N PHE A 233 41.93 20.33 19.00
CA PHE A 233 42.52 20.18 17.66
C PHE A 233 43.69 21.12 17.41
N ALA A 234 43.70 22.31 18.00
CA ALA A 234 44.83 23.23 17.92
C ALA A 234 46.10 22.64 18.56
N TYR A 235 45.97 22.00 19.74
CA TYR A 235 47.10 21.31 20.40
C TYR A 235 47.63 20.10 19.62
N LEU A 236 46.75 19.35 18.97
CA LEU A 236 47.16 18.23 18.12
C LEU A 236 47.97 18.71 16.91
N ARG A 237 47.56 19.81 16.28
CA ARG A 237 48.25 20.36 15.11
C ARG A 237 49.62 20.94 15.46
N THR A 238 49.76 21.59 16.61
CA THR A 238 51.06 22.10 17.09
C THR A 238 52.00 20.95 17.45
N PHE A 239 51.49 19.88 18.08
CA PHE A 239 52.28 18.69 18.38
C PHE A 239 52.77 17.97 17.10
N GLN A 240 51.88 17.81 16.11
CA GLN A 240 52.25 17.23 14.80
C GLN A 240 53.32 18.07 14.09
N ASN A 241 53.23 19.39 14.15
CA ASN A 241 54.24 20.26 13.55
C ASN A 241 55.58 20.23 14.30
N TRP A 242 55.55 20.08 15.62
CA TRP A 242 56.75 19.93 16.44
C TRP A 242 57.49 18.62 16.14
N ILE A 243 56.77 17.49 16.08
CA ILE A 243 57.41 16.19 15.83
C ILE A 243 58.03 16.08 14.43
N ILE A 244 57.39 16.66 13.41
CA ILE A 244 57.93 16.67 12.03
C ILE A 244 59.22 17.51 11.97
N SER A 245 59.28 18.64 12.69
CA SER A 245 60.46 19.51 12.72
C SER A 245 61.64 18.85 13.46
N GLU A 246 61.39 18.20 14.59
CA GLU A 246 62.43 17.60 15.42
C GLU A 246 63.06 16.35 14.77
N VAL A 247 62.29 15.53 14.04
CA VAL A 247 62.84 14.33 13.38
C VAL A 247 63.75 14.67 12.19
N SER A 248 63.57 15.83 11.55
CA SER A 248 64.29 16.22 10.33
C SER A 248 65.82 16.35 10.53
N TRP A 249 66.28 16.93 11.64
CA TRP A 249 67.71 17.16 11.86
C TRP A 249 68.49 15.87 12.14
N PHE A 250 67.87 14.91 12.84
CA PHE A 250 68.44 13.57 13.06
C PHE A 250 68.67 12.83 11.74
N GLN A 251 67.72 12.92 10.80
CA GLN A 251 67.84 12.31 9.47
C GLN A 251 69.01 12.91 8.67
N SER A 252 69.25 14.22 8.77
CA SER A 252 70.42 14.86 8.13
C SER A 252 71.75 14.33 8.65
N ILE A 253 71.88 14.15 9.97
CA ILE A 253 73.11 13.64 10.58
C ILE A 253 73.42 12.22 10.09
N ILE A 254 72.41 11.34 10.08
CA ILE A 254 72.58 9.95 9.62
C ILE A 254 72.99 9.92 8.14
N TYR A 255 72.39 10.75 7.29
CA TYR A 255 72.70 10.79 5.86
C TYR A 255 74.18 11.14 5.59
N TYR A 256 74.70 12.21 6.21
CA TYR A 256 76.09 12.64 5.96
C TYR A 256 77.13 11.73 6.60
N THR A 257 76.85 11.16 7.78
CA THR A 257 77.77 10.19 8.41
C THR A 257 77.94 8.95 7.53
N VAL A 258 76.84 8.37 7.05
CA VAL A 258 76.87 7.24 6.10
C VAL A 258 77.52 7.64 4.77
N GLY A 259 77.21 8.83 4.24
CA GLY A 259 77.81 9.35 3.01
C GLY A 259 79.33 9.53 3.09
N CYS A 260 79.86 10.02 4.22
CA CYS A 260 81.30 10.15 4.45
C CYS A 260 81.99 8.79 4.50
N ILE A 261 81.37 7.81 5.17
CA ILE A 261 81.89 6.43 5.25
C ILE A 261 81.95 5.81 3.86
N LEU A 262 80.87 5.90 3.07
CA LEU A 262 80.83 5.37 1.71
C LEU A 262 81.86 6.05 0.80
N SER A 263 81.99 7.38 0.85
CA SER A 263 83.00 8.11 0.09
C SER A 263 84.43 7.70 0.47
N ALA A 264 84.69 7.48 1.76
CA ALA A 264 85.99 6.99 2.23
C ALA A 264 86.28 5.56 1.72
N LEU A 265 85.29 4.66 1.75
CA LEU A 265 85.40 3.30 1.24
C LEU A 265 85.66 3.26 -0.28
N PHE A 266 84.87 3.98 -1.07
CA PHE A 266 85.04 4.03 -2.52
C PHE A 266 86.35 4.72 -2.93
N SER A 267 86.85 5.65 -2.13
CA SER A 267 88.12 6.33 -2.38
C SER A 267 89.35 5.57 -1.88
N ALA A 268 89.19 4.48 -1.12
CA ALA A 268 90.31 3.65 -0.67
C ALA A 268 90.92 2.78 -1.80
N SER A 269 90.19 2.59 -2.91
CA SER A 269 90.69 1.87 -4.08
C SER A 269 91.71 2.70 -4.85
N LYS A 270 92.86 2.11 -5.20
CA LYS A 270 93.91 2.78 -6.00
C LYS A 270 93.39 3.33 -7.34
N LYS A 271 92.28 2.79 -7.86
CA LYS A 271 91.65 3.16 -9.12
C LYS A 271 90.88 4.49 -9.08
N THR A 272 90.52 4.98 -7.90
CA THR A 272 89.65 6.17 -7.68
C THR A 272 90.27 7.17 -6.69
N ALA A 273 91.58 7.07 -6.42
CA ALA A 273 92.26 7.90 -5.43
C ALA A 273 92.16 9.41 -5.73
N ASN A 274 92.17 9.80 -7.01
CA ASN A 274 92.08 11.22 -7.41
C ASN A 274 90.69 11.83 -7.21
N SER A 275 89.62 11.01 -7.10
CA SER A 275 88.25 11.52 -6.88
C SER A 275 87.95 11.87 -5.42
N ARG A 276 88.83 11.53 -4.47
CA ARG A 276 88.62 11.74 -3.01
C ARG A 276 88.25 13.17 -2.67
N ILE A 277 89.03 14.12 -3.20
CA ILE A 277 88.88 15.54 -2.92
C ILE A 277 87.54 16.02 -3.47
N ILE A 278 87.17 15.60 -4.68
CA ILE A 278 85.91 15.98 -5.33
C ILE A 278 84.70 15.43 -4.54
N LEU A 279 84.76 14.20 -4.04
CA LEU A 279 83.67 13.61 -3.23
C LEU A 279 83.47 14.35 -1.91
N PHE A 280 84.56 14.65 -1.18
CA PHE A 280 84.44 15.39 0.08
C PHE A 280 84.02 16.84 -0.13
N THR A 281 84.54 17.53 -1.15
CA THR A 281 84.11 18.92 -1.44
C THR A 281 82.64 18.98 -1.86
N THR A 282 82.16 18.01 -2.67
CA THR A 282 80.75 17.92 -3.05
C THR A 282 79.86 17.69 -1.84
N GLN A 283 80.26 16.84 -0.88
CA GLN A 283 79.51 16.62 0.36
C GLN A 283 79.50 17.84 1.27
N SER A 284 80.63 18.54 1.44
CA SER A 284 80.71 19.76 2.25
C SER A 284 79.85 20.89 1.69
N LEU A 285 79.86 21.09 0.37
CA LEU A 285 78.99 22.08 -0.28
C LEU A 285 77.52 21.73 -0.09
N ASN A 286 77.16 20.44 -0.15
CA ASN A 286 75.79 19.99 0.06
C ASN A 286 75.27 20.33 1.46
N VAL A 287 76.10 20.17 2.50
CA VAL A 287 75.75 20.55 3.88
C VAL A 287 75.49 22.06 3.99
N ILE A 288 76.31 22.90 3.35
CA ILE A 288 76.16 24.35 3.38
C ILE A 288 74.85 24.78 2.70
N ILE A 289 74.56 24.21 1.52
CA ILE A 289 73.32 24.49 0.79
C ILE A 289 72.09 24.06 1.60
N GLU A 290 72.15 22.88 2.23
CA GLU A 290 71.06 22.40 3.10
C GLU A 290 70.84 23.32 4.30
N ARG A 291 71.91 23.81 4.94
CA ARG A 291 71.80 24.75 6.08
C ARG A 291 71.28 26.13 5.65
N MET A 292 71.68 26.63 4.48
CA MET A 292 71.15 27.87 3.91
C MET A 292 69.66 27.74 3.56
N LEU A 293 69.23 26.61 2.99
CA LEU A 293 67.82 26.35 2.72
C LEU A 293 66.99 26.32 4.00
N VAL A 294 67.45 25.60 5.04
CA VAL A 294 66.75 25.56 6.34
C VAL A 294 66.67 26.95 6.97
N GLN A 295 67.73 27.74 6.92
CA GLN A 295 67.72 29.11 7.45
C GLN A 295 66.79 30.03 6.66
N TYR A 296 66.76 29.92 5.33
CA TYR A 296 65.88 30.72 4.48
C TYR A 296 64.40 30.46 4.79
N TYR A 297 64.01 29.19 4.87
CA TYR A 297 62.64 28.81 5.16
C TYR A 297 62.23 29.10 6.62
N ASN A 298 63.14 28.99 7.59
CA ASN A 298 62.85 29.38 8.97
C ASN A 298 62.68 30.90 9.16
N ASN A 299 63.16 31.72 8.22
CA ASN A 299 63.03 33.18 8.28
C ASN A 299 61.72 33.68 7.65
N ILE A 300 60.93 32.80 7.01
CA ILE A 300 59.60 33.12 6.52
C ILE A 300 58.59 33.00 7.67
N PRO A 301 57.75 34.02 7.93
CA PRO A 301 56.77 33.97 9.00
C PRO A 301 55.76 32.81 8.83
N ASP A 302 55.53 32.08 9.93
CA ASP A 302 54.85 30.77 10.11
C ASP A 302 53.39 30.61 9.61
N TYR A 303 52.85 31.49 8.77
CA TYR A 303 51.41 31.49 8.45
C TYR A 303 50.97 30.45 7.39
N ILE A 304 51.89 29.78 6.68
CA ILE A 304 51.50 28.84 5.61
C ILE A 304 52.10 27.45 5.89
N ASN A 305 51.30 26.56 6.49
CA ASN A 305 51.63 25.16 6.76
C ASN A 305 52.04 24.35 5.51
N GLU A 306 51.71 24.83 4.30
CA GLU A 306 52.12 24.19 3.04
C GLU A 306 53.63 24.29 2.78
N ASP A 307 54.32 25.23 3.41
CA ASP A 307 55.75 25.46 3.14
C ASP A 307 56.67 24.44 3.83
N LYS A 308 56.21 23.76 4.90
CA LYS A 308 57.01 22.71 5.57
C LYS A 308 57.11 21.43 4.74
N VAL A 309 56.08 21.09 3.97
CA VAL A 309 56.13 19.95 3.04
C VAL A 309 57.06 20.28 1.87
N ASN A 310 56.99 21.52 1.36
CA ASN A 310 57.86 22.01 0.31
C ASN A 310 59.34 22.07 0.74
N LEU A 311 59.61 22.39 2.01
CA LEU A 311 60.95 22.31 2.61
C LEU A 311 61.51 20.88 2.56
N VAL A 312 60.76 19.90 3.06
CA VAL A 312 61.20 18.49 3.11
C VAL A 312 61.44 17.96 1.69
N TYR A 313 60.56 18.30 0.75
CA TYR A 313 60.72 17.95 -0.66
C TYR A 313 62.00 18.55 -1.28
N SER A 314 62.25 19.83 -1.03
CA SER A 314 63.42 20.54 -1.58
C SER A 314 64.74 19.98 -1.04
N ILE A 315 64.81 19.65 0.27
CA ILE A 315 65.98 18.99 0.88
C ILE A 315 66.24 17.63 0.22
N TRP A 316 65.18 16.85 -0.02
CA TRP A 316 65.31 15.54 -0.66
C TRP A 316 65.82 15.63 -2.10
N LEU A 317 65.38 16.65 -2.85
CA LEU A 317 65.82 16.88 -4.22
C LEU A 317 67.32 17.21 -4.27
N VAL A 318 67.79 18.07 -3.37
CA VAL A 318 69.22 18.44 -3.23
C VAL A 318 70.10 17.23 -2.89
N ARG A 319 69.63 16.33 -2.02
CA ARG A 319 70.39 15.10 -1.69
C ARG A 319 70.52 14.16 -2.89
N LYS A 320 69.46 13.99 -3.69
CA LYS A 320 69.49 13.13 -4.89
C LYS A 320 70.45 13.67 -5.96
N THR A 321 70.48 14.99 -6.18
CA THR A 321 71.41 15.60 -7.14
C THR A 321 72.87 15.44 -6.69
N SER A 322 73.15 15.60 -5.39
CA SER A 322 74.49 15.38 -4.83
C SER A 322 75.00 13.94 -5.03
N ILE A 323 74.16 12.93 -4.81
CA ILE A 323 74.53 11.53 -5.08
C ILE A 323 74.80 11.29 -6.56
N ALA A 324 73.97 11.84 -7.45
CA ALA A 324 74.16 11.70 -8.89
C ALA A 324 75.51 12.28 -9.35
N ILE A 325 75.89 13.46 -8.83
CA ILE A 325 77.20 14.09 -9.09
C ILE A 325 78.35 13.20 -8.57
N CYS A 326 78.21 12.61 -7.39
CA CYS A 326 79.22 11.71 -6.82
C CYS A 326 79.41 10.44 -7.68
N ILE A 327 78.31 9.81 -8.13
CA ILE A 327 78.35 8.63 -9.00
C ILE A 327 78.98 8.98 -10.35
N PHE A 328 78.60 10.12 -10.95
CA PHE A 328 79.16 10.58 -12.21
C PHE A 328 80.67 10.85 -12.11
N SER A 329 81.12 11.49 -11.02
CA SER A 329 82.55 11.72 -10.76
C SER A 329 83.33 10.40 -10.61
N LEU A 330 82.76 9.41 -9.92
CA LEU A 330 83.35 8.06 -9.82
C LEU A 330 83.40 7.36 -11.18
N PHE A 331 82.35 7.45 -11.99
CA PHE A 331 82.32 6.85 -13.33
C PHE A 331 83.33 7.51 -14.28
N TYR A 332 83.42 8.83 -14.27
CA TYR A 332 84.39 9.58 -15.07
C TYR A 332 85.83 9.20 -14.73
N THR A 333 86.17 9.14 -13.43
CA THR A 333 87.51 8.73 -12.99
C THR A 333 87.81 7.26 -13.28
N TYR A 334 86.81 6.39 -13.20
CA TYR A 334 86.95 4.98 -13.58
C TYR A 334 87.26 4.83 -15.08
N CYS A 335 86.54 5.52 -15.97
CA CYS A 335 86.77 5.49 -17.41
C CYS A 335 88.14 6.09 -17.77
N SER A 336 88.50 7.25 -17.19
CA SER A 336 89.80 7.89 -17.45
C SER A 336 90.98 7.01 -17.02
N HIS A 337 90.85 6.25 -15.92
CA HIS A 337 91.92 5.33 -15.50
C HIS A 337 92.07 4.12 -16.43
N ARG A 338 90.98 3.64 -17.03
CA ARG A 338 91.00 2.57 -18.03
C ARG A 338 91.74 2.99 -19.30
N ASP A 339 91.56 4.23 -19.75
CA ASP A 339 92.29 4.77 -20.91
C ASP A 339 93.80 4.94 -20.62
N ASN A 340 94.16 5.45 -19.43
CA ASN A 340 95.58 5.57 -19.04
C ASN A 340 96.30 4.22 -18.98
N HIS A 341 95.63 3.13 -18.61
CA HIS A 341 96.25 1.80 -18.58
C HIS A 341 96.50 1.27 -20.00
N PHE A 342 95.60 1.56 -20.94
CA PHE A 342 95.78 1.18 -22.34
C PHE A 342 96.96 1.93 -22.98
N GLU A 343 97.08 3.24 -22.72
CA GLU A 343 98.23 4.01 -23.20
C GLU A 343 99.56 3.56 -22.56
N ASN A 344 99.59 3.31 -21.24
CA ASN A 344 100.79 2.83 -20.55
C ASN A 344 101.25 1.44 -21.02
N PHE A 345 100.32 0.52 -21.28
CA PHE A 345 100.66 -0.80 -21.83
C PHE A 345 101.29 -0.66 -23.22
N LYS A 346 100.74 0.21 -24.07
CA LYS A 346 101.28 0.50 -25.41
C LYS A 346 102.67 1.15 -25.35
N LEU A 347 102.93 1.99 -24.33
CA LEU A 347 104.24 2.58 -24.08
C LEU A 347 105.25 1.54 -23.58
N LEU A 348 104.86 0.65 -22.68
CA LEU A 348 105.73 -0.41 -22.15
C LEU A 348 106.12 -1.41 -23.24
N GLN A 349 105.18 -1.82 -24.10
CA GLN A 349 105.49 -2.69 -25.23
C GLN A 349 106.46 -2.03 -26.22
N ARG A 350 106.40 -0.69 -26.36
CA ARG A 350 107.36 0.07 -27.17
C ARG A 350 108.75 0.10 -26.53
N ILE A 351 108.85 0.12 -25.20
CA ILE A 351 110.12 0.10 -24.45
C ILE A 351 110.73 -1.30 -24.44
N GLU A 352 109.93 -2.34 -24.25
CA GLU A 352 110.36 -3.75 -24.26
C GLU A 352 110.93 -4.14 -25.62
N ASN A 353 110.23 -3.81 -26.72
CA ASN A 353 110.75 -4.02 -28.08
C ASN A 353 112.09 -3.29 -28.34
N ARG A 354 112.35 -2.17 -27.66
CA ARG A 354 113.63 -1.45 -27.76
C ARG A 354 114.72 -2.14 -26.94
N LEU A 355 114.39 -2.74 -25.80
CA LEU A 355 115.35 -3.45 -24.95
C LEU A 355 115.77 -4.80 -25.52
N ASP A 356 114.85 -5.57 -26.11
CA ASP A 356 115.18 -6.85 -26.78
C ASP A 356 116.18 -6.65 -27.93
N SER A 357 116.06 -5.53 -28.64
CA SER A 357 117.02 -5.18 -29.71
C SER A 357 118.43 -4.88 -29.18
N LEU A 358 118.58 -4.53 -27.90
CA LEU A 358 119.85 -4.24 -27.23
C LEU A 358 120.44 -5.46 -26.52
N GLU A 359 119.62 -6.36 -25.97
CA GLU A 359 120.08 -7.59 -25.29
C GLU A 359 120.70 -8.61 -26.27
N ASN A 360 120.14 -8.73 -27.48
CA ASN A 360 120.74 -9.55 -28.54
C ASN A 360 122.17 -9.09 -28.93
N ILE A 361 122.51 -7.82 -28.70
CA ILE A 361 123.85 -7.28 -28.98
C ILE A 361 124.84 -7.65 -27.84
N THR A 362 124.37 -7.88 -26.61
CA THR A 362 125.23 -8.03 -25.41
C THR A 362 125.57 -9.47 -25.03
N GLN A 363 124.72 -10.47 -25.33
CA GLN A 363 125.02 -11.89 -25.02
C GLN A 363 126.24 -12.45 -25.77
N VAL A 364 126.66 -11.84 -26.88
CA VAL A 364 127.85 -12.25 -27.65
C VAL A 364 129.16 -12.01 -26.87
N SER A 365 129.18 -11.20 -25.79
CA SER A 365 130.44 -10.78 -25.13
C SER A 365 130.88 -11.61 -23.90
N GLN A 366 130.01 -12.38 -23.25
CA GLN A 366 130.25 -12.93 -21.89
C GLN A 366 130.96 -14.29 -21.78
N THR A 367 131.14 -15.07 -22.85
CA THR A 367 131.80 -16.39 -22.80
C THR A 367 133.30 -16.34 -22.44
N SER A 368 133.91 -15.16 -22.43
CA SER A 368 135.35 -14.97 -22.25
C SER A 368 135.86 -14.99 -20.79
N SER A 369 135.01 -14.70 -19.79
CA SER A 369 135.48 -14.35 -18.42
C SER A 369 135.63 -15.52 -17.42
N ILE A 370 135.01 -16.67 -17.68
CA ILE A 370 134.84 -17.77 -16.69
C ILE A 370 136.14 -18.53 -16.36
N ARG A 371 137.22 -18.35 -17.15
CA ARG A 371 138.45 -19.16 -17.02
C ARG A 371 139.37 -18.77 -15.84
N TYR A 372 139.24 -17.58 -15.25
CA TYR A 372 140.22 -17.05 -14.28
C TYR A 372 140.02 -17.49 -12.81
N SER A 373 138.82 -17.92 -12.40
CA SER A 373 138.46 -18.07 -10.98
C SER A 373 138.95 -19.36 -10.29
N LYS A 374 139.25 -20.44 -11.03
CA LYS A 374 139.62 -21.75 -10.44
C LYS A 374 140.99 -21.78 -9.72
N ARG A 375 141.89 -20.81 -9.97
CA ARG A 375 143.29 -20.86 -9.50
C ARG A 375 143.49 -20.42 -8.04
N LEU A 376 142.55 -19.65 -7.47
CA LEU A 376 142.68 -19.04 -6.13
C LEU A 376 142.24 -19.93 -4.96
N ALA A 377 141.42 -20.97 -5.21
CA ALA A 377 140.82 -21.78 -4.15
C ALA A 377 141.78 -22.79 -3.47
N LEU A 378 142.87 -23.21 -4.14
CA LEU A 378 143.77 -24.26 -3.65
C LEU A 378 144.76 -23.81 -2.55
N LYS A 379 144.95 -22.51 -2.33
CA LYS A 379 146.02 -21.97 -1.45
C LYS A 379 145.65 -21.88 0.04
N ARG A 380 144.35 -21.97 0.42
CA ARG A 380 143.90 -21.77 1.82
C ARG A 380 143.90 -23.03 2.70
N VAL A 381 143.98 -24.24 2.12
CA VAL A 381 143.79 -25.50 2.87
C VAL A 381 145.08 -25.98 3.58
N ARG A 382 146.25 -25.38 3.32
CA ARG A 382 147.56 -25.92 3.78
C ARG A 382 148.07 -25.40 5.14
N ASN A 383 147.51 -24.33 5.72
CA ASN A 383 148.12 -23.65 6.88
C ASN A 383 147.49 -23.95 8.26
N SER A 384 146.62 -24.96 8.42
CA SER A 384 145.85 -25.19 9.67
C SER A 384 146.20 -26.48 10.44
N LYS A 385 147.44 -26.99 10.42
CA LYS A 385 147.90 -28.17 11.19
C LYS A 385 149.32 -27.96 11.76
N GLU A 386 149.46 -27.58 13.05
CA GLU A 386 150.59 -27.85 13.99
C GLU A 386 150.50 -26.96 15.27
N GLU A 387 150.12 -27.52 16.44
CA GLU A 387 150.58 -27.17 17.82
C GLU A 387 149.80 -27.95 18.92
N SER A 388 150.50 -28.57 19.90
CA SER A 388 149.93 -29.48 20.95
C SER A 388 150.74 -29.55 22.29
N SER A 389 150.06 -29.47 23.47
CA SER A 389 150.33 -30.04 24.85
C SER A 389 151.56 -29.52 25.68
N PRO A 390 151.68 -29.55 27.07
CA PRO A 390 151.11 -30.48 28.11
C PRO A 390 150.86 -30.03 29.63
N THR A 391 150.25 -30.95 30.43
CA THR A 391 150.26 -31.40 31.91
C THR A 391 150.43 -30.56 33.24
N THR A 392 149.51 -30.85 34.23
CA THR A 392 149.54 -31.18 35.73
C THR A 392 150.42 -30.40 36.76
N GLU A 393 150.06 -30.10 38.05
CA GLU A 393 149.69 -30.95 39.23
C GLU A 393 149.37 -30.13 40.56
N ASN A 394 148.59 -30.73 41.50
CA ASN A 394 148.66 -30.71 43.01
C ASN A 394 148.30 -29.45 43.88
N LEU A 395 147.84 -29.48 45.16
CA LEU A 395 147.59 -30.48 46.24
C LEU A 395 146.66 -29.92 47.38
N THR A 396 145.86 -30.79 48.03
CA THR A 396 145.36 -30.85 49.45
C THR A 396 144.85 -29.62 50.24
N GLN A 397 143.59 -29.70 50.74
CA GLN A 397 143.26 -29.95 52.17
C GLN A 397 141.84 -30.51 52.30
#